data_AF-A0A969HJ88-F1
#
_entry.id   AF-A0A969HJ88-F1
#
_cell.length_a   1.000
_cell.length_b   1.000
_cell.length_c   1.000
_cell.angle_alpha   90.00
_cell.angle_beta   90.00
_cell.angle_gamma   90.00
#
_symmetry.space_group_name_H-M   'P 1'
#
loop_
_entity.id
_entity.type
_entity.pdbx_description
1 polymer ?
#
loop_
_entity_poly.entity_id
_entity_poly.type
_entity_poly.pdbx_seq_one_letter_code
_entity_poly.pdbx_strand_id
1 'polypeptide(L)'
;GVGGRGSGVGSLSAKCSISHLPSPSPISHTYCLEAETAATGSAIRWMQEHARLIDHHTEVGPLAASVPDTAGVVFVPAFTGLFVPYNDTTARGTILGMTLGSTRAHIVRAFVEALAFQVRVILETIKTETGLHVEQLKLGGGVSASNEICQIISDQLGIPISRPSFTETTARSAALLAGLSAGVWSSLSDLPPIPGGHSTFEPRLSADQRDAAYALWQRAVERARGWSQD
;
A
#
# COMPACT_ATOMS: atom_id res chain seq x y z
N GLY A 1 -32.99 -9.62 9.19
CA GLY A 1 -31.68 -9.69 9.85
C GLY A 1 -30.92 -10.82 9.20
N VAL A 2 -29.76 -10.60 8.58
CA VAL A 2 -28.53 -10.12 9.21
C VAL A 2 -27.89 -9.06 8.32
N GLY A 3 -27.69 -7.87 8.88
CA GLY A 3 -26.93 -6.80 8.23
C GLY A 3 -25.44 -7.11 8.31
N GLY A 4 -24.82 -7.34 7.15
CA GLY A 4 -23.37 -7.37 7.04
C GLY A 4 -22.82 -5.97 7.24
N ARG A 5 -22.20 -5.71 8.40
CA ARG A 5 -21.36 -4.54 8.60
C ARG A 5 -20.14 -4.68 7.69
N GLY A 6 -20.04 -3.85 6.66
CA GLY A 6 -18.81 -3.71 5.88
C GLY A 6 -17.73 -3.14 6.78
N SER A 7 -16.81 -3.99 7.26
CA SER A 7 -15.57 -3.56 7.89
C SER A 7 -14.59 -3.17 6.78
N GLY A 8 -14.10 -1.93 6.84
CA GLY A 8 -13.24 -1.29 5.86
C GLY A 8 -11.84 -1.91 5.77
N VAL A 9 -11.76 -3.05 5.09
CA VAL A 9 -10.52 -3.73 4.77
C VAL A 9 -10.13 -3.32 3.34
N GLY A 10 -9.60 -2.10 3.21
CA GLY A 10 -9.29 -1.48 1.92
C GLY A 10 -8.14 -2.17 1.17
N SER A 11 -8.17 -2.11 -0.15
CA SER A 11 -7.00 -2.35 -1.00
C SER A 11 -6.04 -1.17 -0.89
N LEU A 12 -4.73 -1.45 -0.93
CA LEU A 12 -3.73 -0.41 -1.06
C LEU A 12 -3.60 -0.09 -2.57
N SER A 13 -4.14 1.06 -2.98
CA SER A 13 -4.04 1.58 -4.34
C SER A 13 -3.05 2.74 -4.35
N ALA A 14 -2.07 2.67 -5.25
CA ALA A 14 -1.16 3.78 -5.51
C ALA A 14 -1.72 4.61 -6.67
N LYS A 15 -2.00 5.89 -6.40
CA LYS A 15 -2.54 6.83 -7.38
C LYS A 15 -1.55 7.96 -7.62
N CYS A 16 -1.14 8.14 -8.87
CA CYS A 16 -0.30 9.25 -9.30
C CYS A 16 -1.10 10.12 -10.27
N SER A 17 -1.38 11.36 -9.89
CA SER A 17 -2.08 12.31 -10.77
C SER A 17 -1.12 12.98 -11.74
N ILE A 18 -1.45 12.96 -13.03
CA ILE A 18 -0.75 13.70 -14.08
C ILE A 18 -1.62 14.89 -14.45
N SER A 19 -1.21 16.08 -14.04
CA SER A 19 -2.04 17.29 -14.15
C SER A 19 -1.90 18.05 -15.46
N HIS A 20 -1.16 17.58 -16.47
CA HIS A 20 -1.09 18.24 -17.79
C HIS A 20 -0.83 17.22 -18.90
N LEU A 21 -1.89 16.78 -19.59
CA LEU A 21 -1.79 16.31 -20.97
C LEU A 21 -2.42 17.40 -21.86
N PRO A 22 -1.76 17.85 -22.94
CA PRO A 22 -2.33 18.86 -23.81
C PRO A 22 -3.60 18.32 -24.48
N SER A 23 -4.76 18.91 -24.13
CA SER A 23 -6.07 18.60 -24.74
C SER A 23 -6.58 19.81 -25.53
N PRO A 24 -7.16 19.61 -26.74
CA PRO A 24 -7.79 20.66 -27.52
C PRO A 24 -9.23 21.01 -27.07
N SER A 25 -9.77 20.36 -26.02
CA SER A 25 -11.12 20.63 -25.50
C SER A 25 -11.15 21.77 -24.46
N PRO A 26 -12.25 22.55 -24.37
CA PRO A 26 -12.43 23.58 -23.33
C PRO A 26 -12.65 23.02 -21.92
N ILE A 27 -12.63 21.68 -21.77
CA ILE A 27 -12.76 20.97 -20.51
C ILE A 27 -11.35 20.54 -20.10
N SER A 28 -10.86 21.07 -18.97
CA SER A 28 -9.61 20.61 -18.37
C SER A 28 -9.81 19.19 -17.82
N HIS A 29 -9.11 18.22 -18.40
CA HIS A 29 -9.13 16.83 -17.95
C HIS A 29 -7.90 16.54 -17.09
N THR A 30 -8.14 16.03 -15.88
CA THR A 30 -7.08 15.51 -15.01
C THR A 30 -6.95 14.00 -15.24
N TYR A 31 -5.75 13.53 -15.54
CA TYR A 31 -5.46 12.11 -15.70
C TYR A 31 -4.77 11.54 -14.46
N CYS A 32 -4.93 10.24 -14.21
CA CYS A 32 -4.30 9.54 -13.11
C CYS A 32 -3.78 8.19 -13.62
N LEU A 33 -2.57 7.82 -13.20
CA LEU A 33 -2.11 6.45 -13.24
C LEU A 33 -2.56 5.75 -11.98
N GLU A 34 -3.21 4.60 -12.14
CA GLU A 34 -3.66 3.75 -11.06
C GLU A 34 -2.98 2.40 -11.17
N ALA A 35 -2.43 1.95 -10.04
CA ALA A 35 -1.89 0.62 -9.92
C ALA A 35 -2.38 -0.01 -8.62
N GLU A 36 -2.76 -1.28 -8.71
CA GLU A 36 -3.25 -2.07 -7.59
C GLU A 36 -2.14 -2.98 -7.06
N THR A 37 -2.05 -3.07 -5.73
CA THR A 37 -1.18 -4.04 -5.07
C THR A 37 -1.98 -5.28 -4.67
N ALA A 38 -1.32 -6.43 -4.60
CA ALA A 38 -1.97 -7.67 -4.24
C ALA A 38 -2.34 -7.69 -2.75
N ALA A 39 -3.61 -8.04 -2.50
CA ALA A 39 -4.13 -8.58 -1.24
C ALA A 39 -3.61 -7.94 0.06
N THR A 40 -3.75 -6.62 0.25
CA THR A 40 -3.37 -5.97 1.51
C THR A 40 -4.32 -6.34 2.65
N GLY A 41 -5.55 -5.82 2.61
CA GLY A 41 -6.49 -6.02 3.69
C GLY A 41 -6.97 -7.47 3.81
N SER A 42 -7.18 -8.15 2.69
CA SER A 42 -7.54 -9.57 2.66
C SER A 42 -6.44 -10.46 3.27
N ALA A 43 -5.15 -10.12 3.10
CA ALA A 43 -4.08 -10.83 3.78
C ALA A 43 -4.09 -10.60 5.29
N ILE A 44 -4.37 -9.38 5.77
CA ILE A 44 -4.54 -9.13 7.22
C ILE A 44 -5.68 -9.99 7.78
N ARG A 45 -6.81 -10.04 7.07
CA ARG A 45 -7.93 -10.89 7.46
C ARG A 45 -7.56 -12.37 7.45
N TRP A 46 -6.85 -12.83 6.42
CA TRP A 46 -6.35 -14.20 6.35
C TRP A 46 -5.37 -14.52 7.50
N MET A 47 -4.48 -13.59 7.84
CA MET A 47 -3.55 -13.72 8.96
C MET A 47 -4.29 -13.85 10.29
N GLN A 48 -5.42 -13.17 10.44
CA GLN A 48 -6.27 -13.22 11.63
C GLN A 48 -7.11 -14.50 11.67
N GLU A 49 -7.90 -14.75 10.63
CA GLU A 49 -8.95 -15.79 10.64
C GLU A 49 -8.41 -17.19 10.35
N HIS A 50 -7.38 -17.30 9.50
CA HIS A 50 -6.91 -18.59 8.99
C HIS A 50 -5.52 -18.95 9.50
N ALA A 51 -4.53 -18.05 9.34
CA ALA A 51 -3.16 -18.34 9.75
C ALA A 51 -2.92 -18.14 11.26
N ARG A 52 -3.83 -17.43 11.95
CA ARG A 52 -3.76 -17.10 13.39
C ARG A 52 -2.41 -16.49 13.80
N LEU A 53 -1.87 -15.62 12.96
CA LEU A 53 -0.64 -14.86 13.23
C LEU A 53 -0.91 -13.61 14.08
N ILE A 54 -2.15 -13.12 14.06
CA ILE A 54 -2.65 -11.97 14.83
C ILE A 54 -4.04 -12.30 15.36
N ASP A 55 -4.43 -11.72 16.48
CA ASP A 55 -5.78 -11.88 17.05
C ASP A 55 -6.70 -10.73 16.59
N HIS A 56 -6.12 -9.53 16.45
CA HIS A 56 -6.80 -8.33 15.97
C HIS A 56 -5.97 -7.58 14.91
N HIS A 57 -6.64 -7.01 13.90
CA HIS A 57 -5.98 -6.21 12.85
C HIS A 57 -5.14 -5.04 13.37
N THR A 58 -5.49 -4.48 14.54
CA THR A 58 -4.74 -3.39 15.19
C THR A 58 -3.37 -3.83 15.71
N GLU A 59 -3.11 -5.14 15.83
CA GLU A 59 -1.85 -5.69 16.31
C GLU A 59 -0.77 -5.74 15.23
N VAL A 60 -1.13 -5.65 13.95
CA VAL A 60 -0.17 -5.78 12.83
C VAL A 60 1.00 -4.83 12.98
N GLY A 61 0.74 -3.56 13.28
CA GLY A 61 1.78 -2.54 13.47
C GLY A 61 2.68 -2.81 14.67
N PRO A 62 2.14 -2.87 15.90
CA PRO A 62 2.91 -3.17 17.10
C PRO A 62 3.71 -4.48 17.01
N LEU A 63 3.13 -5.53 16.43
CA LEU A 63 3.80 -6.83 16.27
C LEU A 63 4.91 -6.79 15.21
N ALA A 64 4.71 -6.08 14.10
CA ALA A 64 5.77 -5.86 13.11
C ALA A 64 6.94 -5.02 13.67
N ALA A 65 6.63 -4.08 14.56
CA ALA A 65 7.62 -3.22 15.21
C ALA A 65 8.27 -3.86 16.45
N SER A 66 7.76 -4.97 16.97
CA SER A 66 8.32 -5.65 18.15
C SER A 66 9.63 -6.40 17.84
N VAL A 67 9.97 -6.56 16.56
CA VAL A 67 11.23 -7.10 16.08
C VAL A 67 11.98 -6.04 15.28
N PRO A 68 13.33 -6.01 15.34
CA PRO A 68 14.11 -4.99 14.64
C PRO A 68 14.01 -5.13 13.11
N ASP A 69 13.94 -6.36 12.61
CA ASP A 69 13.91 -6.73 11.19
C ASP A 69 13.08 -8.00 10.95
N THR A 70 13.13 -8.55 9.73
CA THR A 70 12.42 -9.79 9.35
C THR A 70 13.18 -11.06 9.68
N ALA A 71 14.40 -10.99 10.20
CA ALA A 71 15.32 -12.12 10.36
C ALA A 71 15.47 -12.98 9.08
N GLY A 72 15.43 -12.34 7.90
CA GLY A 72 15.52 -13.00 6.60
C GLY A 72 14.21 -13.61 6.09
N VAL A 73 13.11 -13.52 6.84
CA VAL A 73 11.78 -13.93 6.39
C VAL A 73 11.29 -12.99 5.30
N VAL A 74 10.74 -13.55 4.23
CA VAL A 74 10.17 -12.80 3.12
C VAL A 74 8.74 -13.27 2.88
N PHE A 75 7.82 -12.33 2.69
CA PHE A 75 6.44 -12.61 2.36
C PHE A 75 6.13 -12.04 0.97
N VAL A 76 5.66 -12.88 0.04
CA VAL A 76 5.02 -12.48 -1.21
C VAL A 76 3.51 -12.69 -1.08
N PRO A 77 2.70 -11.63 -0.88
CA PRO A 77 1.25 -11.74 -0.60
C PRO A 77 0.41 -11.96 -1.87
N ALA A 78 0.85 -12.85 -2.77
CA ALA A 78 0.19 -13.16 -4.04
C ALA A 78 -1.03 -14.09 -3.90
N PHE A 79 -1.92 -13.84 -2.94
CA PHE A 79 -3.10 -14.69 -2.68
C PHE A 79 -4.04 -14.81 -3.89
N THR A 80 -4.05 -13.78 -4.75
CA THR A 80 -4.85 -13.70 -5.97
C THR A 80 -3.97 -13.48 -7.20
N GLY A 81 -2.71 -13.91 -7.14
CA GLY A 81 -1.69 -13.60 -8.14
C GLY A 81 -0.92 -12.31 -7.84
N LEU A 82 -0.05 -11.93 -8.78
CA LEU A 82 0.75 -10.71 -8.77
C LEU A 82 0.30 -9.79 -9.90
N PHE A 83 0.08 -8.53 -9.57
CA PHE A 83 -0.29 -7.49 -10.54
C PHE A 83 0.96 -6.83 -11.15
N VAL A 84 0.84 -5.58 -11.57
CA VAL A 84 1.91 -4.80 -12.19
C VAL A 84 3.18 -4.85 -11.32
N PRO A 85 4.37 -5.08 -11.92
CA PRO A 85 4.64 -5.32 -13.35
C PRO A 85 4.55 -6.78 -13.79
N TYR A 86 4.36 -7.71 -12.86
CA TYR A 86 4.50 -9.16 -13.12
C TYR A 86 3.35 -9.74 -13.94
N ASN A 87 2.12 -9.23 -13.73
CA ASN A 87 0.89 -9.67 -14.41
C ASN A 87 0.72 -11.21 -14.43
N ASP A 88 0.99 -11.83 -13.28
CA ASP A 88 1.00 -13.28 -13.11
C ASP A 88 -0.14 -13.71 -12.18
N THR A 89 -1.26 -14.12 -12.77
CA THR A 89 -2.43 -14.64 -12.04
C THR A 89 -2.22 -16.04 -11.46
N THR A 90 -1.16 -16.74 -11.88
CA THR A 90 -0.84 -18.09 -11.40
C THR A 90 0.07 -18.07 -10.17
N ALA A 91 0.68 -16.92 -9.87
CA ALA A 91 1.45 -16.73 -8.65
C ALA A 91 0.61 -16.99 -7.38
N ARG A 92 1.25 -17.47 -6.31
CA ARG A 92 0.57 -17.76 -5.02
C ARG A 92 1.29 -17.18 -3.82
N GLY A 93 0.49 -16.88 -2.79
CA GLY A 93 0.97 -16.39 -1.49
C GLY A 93 2.07 -17.31 -0.94
N THR A 94 3.24 -16.73 -0.69
CA THR A 94 4.48 -17.48 -0.41
C THR A 94 5.25 -16.83 0.73
N ILE A 95 5.71 -17.64 1.69
CA ILE A 95 6.61 -17.21 2.78
C ILE A 95 7.91 -18.00 2.65
N LEU A 96 9.04 -17.31 2.57
CA LEU A 96 10.38 -17.89 2.40
C LEU A 96 11.35 -17.38 3.47
N GLY A 97 12.49 -18.06 3.62
CA GLY A 97 13.58 -17.61 4.48
C GLY A 97 13.39 -17.89 5.98
N MET A 98 12.42 -18.73 6.34
CA MET A 98 12.22 -19.11 7.73
C MET A 98 13.37 -19.97 8.28
N THR A 99 13.72 -19.71 9.53
CA THR A 99 14.63 -20.53 10.34
C THR A 99 13.93 -20.95 11.63
N LEU A 100 14.56 -21.79 12.45
CA LEU A 100 14.01 -22.16 13.78
C LEU A 100 13.92 -20.95 14.75
N GLY A 101 14.61 -19.84 14.44
CA GLY A 101 14.48 -18.58 15.19
C GLY A 101 13.38 -17.65 14.68
N SER A 102 12.73 -17.97 13.56
CA SER A 102 11.65 -17.16 13.03
C SER A 102 10.41 -17.24 13.92
N THR A 103 9.70 -16.12 14.07
CA THR A 103 8.51 -16.00 14.92
C THR A 103 7.37 -15.38 14.12
N ARG A 104 6.15 -15.41 14.66
CA ARG A 104 5.01 -14.71 14.03
C ARG A 104 5.27 -13.21 13.81
N ALA A 105 6.05 -12.58 14.69
CA ALA A 105 6.43 -11.18 14.55
C ALA A 105 7.28 -10.94 13.30
N HIS A 106 8.26 -11.82 13.02
CA HIS A 106 9.07 -11.75 11.80
C HIS A 106 8.22 -11.92 10.54
N ILE A 107 7.23 -12.82 10.55
CA ILE A 107 6.31 -13.02 9.42
C ILE A 107 5.44 -11.77 9.19
N VAL A 108 4.88 -11.21 10.26
CA VAL A 108 4.04 -10.00 10.18
C VAL A 108 4.87 -8.79 9.77
N ARG A 109 6.12 -8.67 10.24
CA ARG A 109 7.09 -7.67 9.75
C ARG A 109 7.37 -7.84 8.26
N ALA A 110 7.62 -9.07 7.80
CA ALA A 110 7.85 -9.35 6.38
C ALA A 110 6.63 -9.03 5.51
N PHE A 111 5.41 -9.25 6.03
CA PHE A 111 4.18 -8.81 5.35
C PHE A 111 4.14 -7.28 5.18
N VAL A 112 4.41 -6.52 6.25
CA VAL A 112 4.39 -5.05 6.19
C VAL A 112 5.46 -4.52 5.23
N GLU A 113 6.67 -5.09 5.24
CA GLU A 113 7.72 -4.71 4.28
C GLU A 113 7.34 -5.07 2.84
N ALA A 114 6.65 -6.20 2.62
CA ALA A 114 6.13 -6.57 1.31
C ALA A 114 5.10 -5.57 0.75
N LEU A 115 4.32 -4.89 1.60
CA LEU A 115 3.45 -3.79 1.15
C LEU A 115 4.29 -2.64 0.58
N ALA A 116 5.39 -2.28 1.25
CA ALA A 116 6.32 -1.27 0.77
C ALA A 116 6.96 -1.69 -0.56
N PHE A 117 7.40 -2.94 -0.69
CA PHE A 117 8.03 -3.43 -1.91
C PHE A 117 7.08 -3.50 -3.12
N GLN A 118 5.80 -3.85 -2.90
CA GLN A 118 4.78 -3.77 -3.94
C GLN A 118 4.55 -2.33 -4.41
N VAL A 119 4.55 -1.36 -3.49
CA VAL A 119 4.48 0.05 -3.87
C VAL A 119 5.76 0.48 -4.59
N ARG A 120 6.93 0.04 -4.12
CA ARG A 120 8.23 0.36 -4.73
C ARG A 120 8.27 -0.04 -6.21
N VAL A 121 7.89 -1.28 -6.52
CA VAL A 121 7.92 -1.76 -7.91
C VAL A 121 6.96 -0.97 -8.81
N ILE A 122 5.80 -0.54 -8.28
CA ILE A 122 4.87 0.33 -8.99
C ILE A 122 5.52 1.70 -9.27
N LEU A 123 6.15 2.31 -8.27
CA LEU A 123 6.80 3.62 -8.42
C LEU A 123 7.96 3.54 -9.43
N GLU A 124 8.76 2.48 -9.37
CA GLU A 124 9.83 2.20 -10.34
C GLU A 124 9.27 2.00 -11.76
N THR A 125 8.13 1.32 -11.90
CA THR A 125 7.43 1.14 -13.17
C THR A 125 6.93 2.48 -13.71
N ILE A 126 6.25 3.29 -12.90
CA ILE A 126 5.78 4.63 -13.29
C ILE A 126 6.95 5.50 -13.75
N LYS A 127 8.06 5.50 -13.01
CA LYS A 127 9.27 6.25 -13.36
C LYS A 127 9.84 5.80 -14.69
N THR A 128 9.91 4.49 -14.93
CA THR A 128 10.48 3.93 -16.17
C THR A 128 9.59 4.23 -17.39
N GLU A 129 8.28 4.10 -17.24
CA GLU A 129 7.32 4.27 -18.34
C GLU A 129 7.01 5.75 -18.66
N THR A 130 7.13 6.65 -17.69
CA THR A 130 6.70 8.06 -17.85
C THR A 130 7.76 9.11 -17.57
N GLY A 131 8.89 8.73 -16.97
CA GLY A 131 9.91 9.66 -16.48
C GLY A 131 9.50 10.44 -15.22
N LEU A 132 8.28 10.24 -14.70
CA LEU A 132 7.80 10.94 -13.50
C LEU A 132 8.43 10.38 -12.24
N HIS A 133 8.82 11.27 -11.33
CA HIS A 133 9.38 10.91 -10.03
C HIS A 133 8.40 11.26 -8.92
N VAL A 134 8.10 10.29 -8.06
CA VAL A 134 7.24 10.49 -6.88
C VAL A 134 8.13 10.75 -5.67
N GLU A 135 8.04 11.97 -5.12
CA GLU A 135 8.89 12.41 -4.00
C GLU A 135 8.26 12.17 -2.63
N GLN A 136 6.93 12.02 -2.56
CA GLN A 136 6.20 11.76 -1.32
C GLN A 136 4.99 10.90 -1.63
N LEU A 137 4.70 9.92 -0.76
CA LEU A 137 3.51 9.09 -0.87
C LEU A 137 2.46 9.53 0.15
N LYS A 138 1.24 9.79 -0.33
CA LYS A 138 0.07 10.01 0.55
C LYS A 138 -0.59 8.67 0.85
N LEU A 139 -0.58 8.27 2.12
CA LEU A 139 -1.08 6.97 2.55
C LEU A 139 -2.42 7.13 3.30
N GLY A 140 -3.40 6.29 2.95
CA GLY A 140 -4.73 6.27 3.57
C GLY A 140 -5.29 4.86 3.72
N GLY A 141 -6.53 4.73 4.21
CA GLY A 141 -7.18 3.44 4.45
C GLY A 141 -6.77 2.76 5.77
N GLY A 142 -7.41 1.64 6.11
CA GLY A 142 -7.29 1.02 7.44
C GLY A 142 -5.86 0.70 7.90
N VAL A 143 -5.00 0.26 6.98
CA VAL A 143 -3.59 -0.04 7.27
C VAL A 143 -2.79 1.21 7.66
N SER A 144 -3.14 2.37 7.09
CA SER A 144 -2.46 3.62 7.43
C SER A 144 -2.73 4.09 8.87
N ALA A 145 -3.74 3.53 9.56
CA ALA A 145 -4.05 3.93 10.94
C ALA A 145 -2.90 3.65 11.92
N SER A 146 -2.03 2.67 11.63
CA SER A 146 -0.84 2.38 12.45
C SER A 146 0.34 3.27 12.05
N ASN A 147 0.93 3.93 13.05
CA ASN A 147 2.16 4.72 12.89
C ASN A 147 3.35 3.82 12.53
N GLU A 148 3.41 2.64 13.14
CA GLU A 148 4.46 1.65 12.94
C GLU A 148 4.48 1.17 11.49
N ILE A 149 3.30 0.89 10.91
CA ILE A 149 3.20 0.49 9.51
C ILE A 149 3.61 1.64 8.59
N CYS A 150 3.12 2.86 8.83
CA CYS A 150 3.51 4.03 8.03
C CYS A 150 5.03 4.25 8.05
N GLN A 151 5.65 4.08 9.22
CA GLN A 151 7.10 4.22 9.38
C GLN A 151 7.86 3.13 8.65
N ILE A 152 7.46 1.85 8.77
CA ILE A 152 8.13 0.74 8.06
C ILE A 152 8.01 0.93 6.54
N ILE A 153 6.85 1.36 6.04
CA ILE A 153 6.67 1.65 4.62
C ILE A 153 7.57 2.80 4.17
N SER A 154 7.61 3.90 4.92
CA SER A 154 8.51 5.03 4.63
C SER A 154 9.97 4.58 4.62
N ASP A 155 10.37 3.84 5.64
CA ASP A 155 11.72 3.30 5.79
C ASP A 155 12.13 2.44 4.59
N GLN A 156 11.27 1.54 4.11
CA GLN A 156 11.59 0.64 2.99
C GLN A 156 11.48 1.32 1.61
N LEU A 157 10.52 2.24 1.42
CA LEU A 157 10.38 2.99 0.17
C LEU A 157 11.47 4.04 0.00
N GLY A 158 11.93 4.63 1.09
CA GLY A 158 12.91 5.71 1.06
C GLY A 158 12.37 7.07 0.64
N ILE A 159 11.04 7.25 0.68
CA ILE A 159 10.37 8.54 0.48
C ILE A 159 9.44 8.83 1.66
N PRO A 160 9.17 10.10 1.99
CA PRO A 160 8.29 10.45 3.10
C PRO A 160 6.86 9.94 2.86
N ILE A 161 6.21 9.50 3.94
CA ILE A 161 4.79 9.16 3.94
C ILE A 161 4.01 10.29 4.61
N SER A 162 3.01 10.83 3.92
CA SER A 162 2.05 11.77 4.50
C SER A 162 0.71 11.08 4.73
N ARG A 163 0.24 11.07 5.98
CA ARG A 163 -1.06 10.51 6.35
C ARG A 163 -1.98 11.61 6.86
N PRO A 164 -3.14 11.86 6.22
CA PRO A 164 -4.13 12.79 6.75
C PRO A 164 -4.77 12.21 8.03
N SER A 165 -5.10 13.07 9.00
CA SER A 165 -5.88 12.66 10.18
C SER A 165 -7.29 12.18 9.81
N PHE A 166 -7.85 12.70 8.73
CA PHE A 166 -9.15 12.31 8.22
C PHE A 166 -9.04 11.10 7.28
N THR A 167 -9.65 9.98 7.67
CA THR A 167 -9.48 8.67 7.01
C THR A 167 -10.51 8.37 5.92
N GLU A 168 -11.71 8.95 5.98
CA GLU A 168 -12.83 8.66 5.08
C GLU A 168 -12.78 9.47 3.76
N THR A 169 -11.63 9.44 3.09
CA THR A 169 -11.35 10.26 1.90
C THR A 169 -12.24 9.92 0.71
N THR A 170 -12.65 8.66 0.56
CA THR A 170 -13.56 8.21 -0.51
C THR A 170 -14.94 8.84 -0.39
N ALA A 171 -15.59 8.68 0.78
CA ALA A 171 -16.91 9.25 1.04
C ALA A 171 -16.89 10.77 0.92
N ARG A 172 -15.84 11.42 1.43
CA ARG A 172 -15.62 12.85 1.28
C ARG A 172 -15.50 13.27 -0.19
N SER A 173 -14.74 12.55 -1.00
CA SER A 173 -14.57 12.87 -2.42
C SER A 173 -15.90 12.81 -3.18
N ALA A 174 -16.73 11.79 -2.90
CA ALA A 174 -18.06 11.70 -3.47
C ALA A 174 -18.96 12.88 -3.07
N ALA A 175 -18.95 13.26 -1.78
CA ALA A 175 -19.73 14.39 -1.27
C ALA A 175 -19.29 15.73 -1.89
N LEU A 176 -17.99 15.95 -2.06
CA LEU A 176 -17.45 17.16 -2.69
C LEU A 176 -17.85 17.26 -4.16
N LEU A 177 -17.75 16.16 -4.91
CA LEU A 177 -18.17 16.12 -6.32
C LEU A 177 -19.68 16.38 -6.46
N ALA A 178 -20.50 15.76 -5.61
CA ALA A 178 -21.94 15.98 -5.60
C ALA A 178 -22.29 17.44 -5.25
N GLY A 179 -21.61 18.03 -4.24
CA GLY A 179 -21.86 19.41 -3.86
C GLY A 179 -21.39 20.43 -4.90
N LEU A 180 -20.30 20.17 -5.63
CA LEU A 180 -19.93 20.98 -6.80
C LEU A 180 -21.02 20.94 -7.86
N SER A 181 -21.52 19.74 -8.19
CA SER A 181 -22.59 19.59 -9.18
C SER A 181 -23.91 20.22 -8.73
N ALA A 182 -24.18 20.27 -7.43
CA ALA A 182 -25.38 20.88 -6.85
C ALA A 182 -25.23 22.39 -6.59
N GLY A 183 -24.07 22.99 -6.89
CA GLY A 183 -23.80 24.41 -6.65
C GLY A 183 -23.58 24.79 -5.18
N VAL A 184 -23.31 23.82 -4.30
CA VAL A 184 -22.89 24.06 -2.90
C VAL A 184 -21.53 24.78 -2.87
N TRP A 185 -20.66 24.44 -3.81
CA TRP A 185 -19.38 25.12 -4.08
C TRP A 185 -19.34 25.57 -5.53
N SER A 186 -18.81 26.77 -5.77
CA SER A 186 -18.81 27.38 -7.12
C SER A 186 -17.68 26.86 -8.01
N SER A 187 -16.59 26.38 -7.43
CA SER A 187 -15.39 25.94 -8.16
C SER A 187 -14.54 24.96 -7.36
N LEU A 188 -13.60 24.28 -8.04
CA LEU A 188 -12.62 23.40 -7.39
C LEU A 188 -11.73 24.14 -6.37
N SER A 189 -11.47 25.44 -6.59
CA SER A 189 -10.70 26.28 -5.65
C SER A 189 -11.47 26.60 -4.36
N ASP A 190 -12.80 26.49 -4.38
CA ASP A 190 -13.65 26.76 -3.21
C ASP A 190 -13.84 25.53 -2.32
N LEU A 191 -13.30 24.38 -2.74
CA LEU A 191 -13.43 23.15 -1.97
C LEU A 191 -12.68 23.28 -0.63
N PRO A 192 -13.31 22.85 0.48
CA PRO A 192 -12.63 22.86 1.77
C PRO A 192 -11.39 21.94 1.71
N PRO A 193 -10.32 22.26 2.47
CA PRO A 193 -9.18 21.34 2.61
C PRO A 193 -9.61 20.05 3.32
N ILE A 194 -8.77 19.02 3.25
CA ILE A 194 -8.97 17.82 4.07
C ILE A 194 -8.96 18.25 5.55
N PRO A 195 -9.99 17.91 6.35
CA PRO A 195 -10.02 18.29 7.74
C PRO A 195 -8.88 17.69 8.55
N GLY A 196 -8.39 18.45 9.54
CA GLY A 196 -7.35 17.99 10.46
C GLY A 196 -5.93 18.19 9.92
N GLY A 197 -4.97 17.61 10.64
CA GLY A 197 -3.56 17.70 10.29
C GLY A 197 -3.08 16.56 9.39
N HIS A 198 -1.79 16.59 9.12
CA HIS A 198 -1.06 15.49 8.50
C HIS A 198 0.02 14.99 9.47
N SER A 199 0.17 13.68 9.57
CA SER A 199 1.37 13.07 10.14
C SER A 199 2.32 12.75 9.01
N THR A 200 3.59 13.13 9.16
CA THR A 200 4.65 12.78 8.20
C THR A 200 5.61 11.79 8.83
N PHE A 201 5.98 10.75 8.08
CA PHE A 201 6.95 9.73 8.48
C PHE A 201 8.12 9.79 7.52
N GLU A 202 9.28 10.21 8.03
CA GLU A 202 10.51 10.34 7.25
C GLU A 202 11.28 9.00 7.21
N PRO A 203 11.89 8.65 6.06
CA PRO A 203 12.64 7.40 5.93
C PRO A 203 13.90 7.43 6.79
N ARG A 204 14.15 6.34 7.54
CA ARG A 204 15.29 6.24 8.47
C ARG A 204 16.38 5.27 8.00
N LEU A 205 16.07 4.39 7.06
CA LEU A 205 17.02 3.40 6.54
C LEU A 205 17.89 3.99 5.42
N SER A 206 19.13 3.50 5.33
CA SER A 206 20.03 3.84 4.22
C SER A 206 19.56 3.22 2.90
N ALA A 207 20.02 3.77 1.77
CA ALA A 207 19.73 3.20 0.45
C ALA A 207 20.13 1.73 0.36
N ASP A 208 21.36 1.40 0.78
CA ASP A 208 21.89 0.03 0.74
C ASP A 208 21.03 -0.99 1.51
N GLN A 209 20.52 -0.60 2.69
CA GLN A 209 19.65 -1.48 3.49
C GLN A 209 18.34 -1.76 2.78
N ARG A 210 17.72 -0.73 2.21
CA ARG A 210 16.44 -0.83 1.47
C ARG A 210 16.60 -1.65 0.19
N ASP A 211 17.70 -1.43 -0.52
CA ASP A 211 17.99 -2.11 -1.78
C ASP A 211 18.31 -3.59 -1.57
N ALA A 212 19.04 -3.92 -0.50
CA ALA A 212 19.28 -5.31 -0.12
C ALA A 212 17.98 -6.05 0.25
N ALA A 213 17.12 -5.43 1.04
CA ALA A 213 15.83 -6.00 1.43
C ALA A 213 14.90 -6.18 0.22
N TYR A 214 14.84 -5.18 -0.67
CA TYR A 214 14.06 -5.24 -1.90
C TYR A 214 14.58 -6.31 -2.87
N ALA A 215 15.89 -6.41 -3.06
CA ALA A 215 16.49 -7.46 -3.91
C ALA A 215 16.17 -8.87 -3.38
N LEU A 216 16.18 -9.05 -2.06
CA LEU A 216 15.76 -10.31 -1.44
C LEU A 216 14.27 -10.60 -1.70
N TRP A 217 13.41 -9.57 -1.62
CA TRP A 217 11.99 -9.70 -1.95
C TRP A 217 11.76 -10.04 -3.43
N GLN A 218 12.45 -9.40 -4.37
CA GLN A 218 12.37 -9.71 -5.80
C GLN A 218 12.76 -11.18 -6.08
N ARG A 219 13.80 -11.69 -5.41
CA ARG A 219 14.15 -13.12 -5.48
C ARG A 219 13.05 -14.04 -4.97
N ALA A 220 12.28 -13.62 -3.97
CA ALA A 220 11.13 -14.39 -3.48
C ALA A 220 9.95 -14.32 -4.46
N VAL A 221 9.72 -13.17 -5.10
CA VAL A 221 8.70 -13.02 -6.14
C VAL A 221 8.94 -14.02 -7.27
N GLU A 222 10.16 -14.12 -7.78
CA GLU A 222 10.48 -15.08 -8.85
C GLU A 222 10.20 -16.55 -8.48
N ARG A 223 10.22 -16.89 -7.18
CA ARG A 223 9.86 -18.23 -6.70
C ARG A 223 8.35 -18.44 -6.54
N ALA A 224 7.60 -17.35 -6.36
CA ALA A 224 6.15 -17.38 -6.19
C ALA A 224 5.40 -17.41 -7.53
N ARG A 225 6.06 -17.03 -8.63
CA ARG A 225 5.52 -16.97 -10.00
C ARG A 225 5.33 -18.35 -10.62
N GLY A 226 4.39 -18.45 -11.56
CA GLY A 226 4.16 -19.68 -12.31
C GLY A 226 3.74 -20.88 -11.45
N TRP A 227 3.21 -20.64 -10.25
CA TRP A 227 2.99 -21.69 -9.25
C TRP A 227 1.78 -22.57 -9.57
N SER A 228 0.63 -21.95 -9.90
CA SER A 228 -0.57 -22.67 -10.34
C SER A 228 -0.41 -23.07 -11.81
N GLN A 229 -0.63 -24.35 -12.13
CA GLN A 229 -0.58 -24.85 -13.52
C GLN A 229 -1.94 -25.30 -14.05
N ASP A 230 -2.96 -25.25 -13.19
CA ASP A 230 -4.35 -25.64 -13.46
C ASP A 230 -5.27 -24.42 -13.58
#